data_AF-J3F416-F1
#
_entry.id   AF-J3F416-F1
#
_cell.length_a   1.000
_cell.length_b   1.000
_cell.length_c   1.000
_cell.angle_alpha   90.00
_cell.angle_beta   90.00
_cell.angle_gamma   90.00
#
_symmetry.space_group_name_H-M   'P 1'
#
loop_
_entity.id
_entity.type
_entity.pdbx_description
1 polymer ?
#
loop_
_entity_poly.entity_id
_entity_poly.type
_entity_poly.pdbx_seq_one_letter_code
_entity_poly.pdbx_strand_id
1 'polypeptide(L)'
;MIALVLAGAGMSRVKAFLIGAASGVVEPIFALLCAWLVSFAELLLPLSLALAAGAMLLVVSHEVIPESRRNGHDKLASLGLLIGFCLMMVMDTALA
;
A
#
# COMPACT_ATOMS: atom_id res chain seq x y z
N MET A 1 -2.58 6.25 -5.57
CA MET A 1 -3.88 6.36 -4.86
C MET A 1 -4.34 7.82 -4.74
N ILE A 2 -3.53 8.69 -4.16
CA ILE A 2 -3.71 10.16 -4.04
C ILE A 2 -4.11 10.90 -5.32
N ALA A 3 -3.50 10.60 -6.48
CA ALA A 3 -3.86 11.26 -7.74
C ALA A 3 -5.33 11.01 -8.15
N LEU A 4 -5.87 9.83 -7.87
CA LEU A 4 -7.25 9.47 -8.20
C LEU A 4 -8.24 10.17 -7.26
N VAL A 5 -7.87 10.29 -5.98
CA VAL A 5 -8.65 11.01 -4.96
C VAL A 5 -8.66 12.52 -5.25
N LEU A 6 -7.52 13.12 -5.61
CA LEU A 6 -7.44 14.54 -5.96
C LEU A 6 -8.07 14.87 -7.33
N ALA A 7 -8.05 13.96 -8.29
CA ALA A 7 -8.78 14.11 -9.54
C ALA A 7 -10.30 14.05 -9.31
N GLY A 8 -10.76 13.20 -8.38
CA GLY A 8 -12.15 13.15 -7.92
C GLY A 8 -12.58 14.41 -7.15
N ALA A 9 -11.64 15.10 -6.48
CA ALA A 9 -11.86 16.36 -5.77
C ALA A 9 -11.93 17.62 -6.67
N GLY A 10 -11.95 17.46 -8.01
CA GLY A 10 -12.15 18.56 -8.96
C GLY A 10 -10.87 19.26 -9.43
N MET A 11 -9.68 18.70 -9.17
CA MET A 11 -8.41 19.30 -9.59
C MET A 11 -7.99 18.83 -10.99
N SER A 12 -7.34 19.71 -11.77
CA SER A 12 -6.85 19.39 -13.12
C SER A 12 -5.97 18.13 -13.12
N ARG A 13 -6.28 17.19 -14.03
CA ARG A 13 -5.66 15.85 -14.14
C ARG A 13 -4.13 15.88 -14.11
N VAL A 14 -3.53 16.93 -14.67
CA VAL A 14 -2.07 17.11 -14.72
C VAL A 14 -1.48 17.42 -13.34
N LYS A 15 -2.14 18.25 -12.52
CA LYS A 15 -1.69 18.54 -11.15
C LYS A 15 -1.86 17.34 -10.23
N ALA A 16 -2.97 16.61 -10.37
CA ALA A 16 -3.21 15.39 -9.61
C ALA A 16 -2.15 14.32 -9.93
N PHE A 17 -1.75 14.19 -11.19
CA PHE A 17 -0.65 13.32 -11.61
C PHE A 17 0.69 13.77 -11.03
N LEU A 18 1.01 15.06 -11.10
CA LEU A 18 2.28 15.60 -10.59
C LEU A 18 2.44 15.36 -9.08
N ILE A 19 1.37 15.58 -8.30
CA ILE A 19 1.38 15.35 -6.86
C ILE A 19 1.42 13.86 -6.53
N GLY A 20 0.71 13.03 -7.30
CA GLY A 20 0.80 11.57 -7.18
C GLY A 20 2.21 11.05 -7.44
N ALA A 21 2.87 11.56 -8.48
CA ALA A 21 4.25 11.22 -8.79
C ALA A 21 5.21 11.72 -7.70
N ALA A 22 5.03 12.96 -7.21
CA ALA A 22 5.87 13.53 -6.15
C ALA A 22 5.79 12.72 -4.84
N SER A 23 4.61 12.21 -4.48
CA SER A 23 4.49 11.32 -3.32
C SER A 23 5.03 9.93 -3.61
N GLY A 24 4.94 9.42 -4.84
CA GLY A 24 5.55 8.14 -5.21
C GLY A 24 7.07 8.15 -5.08
N VAL A 25 7.71 9.32 -5.19
CA VAL A 25 9.16 9.50 -4.99
C VAL A 25 9.57 9.36 -3.53
N VAL A 26 8.65 9.55 -2.57
CA VAL A 26 8.97 9.37 -1.14
C VAL A 26 9.30 7.90 -0.83
N GLU A 27 8.63 6.98 -1.52
CA GLU A 27 8.76 5.54 -1.30
C GLU A 27 10.18 4.99 -1.58
N PRO A 28 10.81 5.25 -2.74
CA PRO A 28 12.18 4.81 -3.00
C PRO A 28 13.21 5.50 -2.11
N ILE A 29 12.98 6.75 -1.69
CA ILE A 29 13.90 7.47 -0.78
C ILE A 29 13.97 6.75 0.57
N PHE A 30 12.82 6.44 1.17
CA PHE A 30 12.78 5.71 2.42
C PHE A 30 13.20 4.26 2.27
N ALA A 31 12.88 3.60 1.14
CA ALA A 31 13.32 2.25 0.86
C ALA A 31 14.86 2.14 0.82
N LEU A 32 15.55 3.08 0.16
CA LEU A 32 17.02 3.13 0.12
C LEU A 32 17.62 3.37 1.50
N LEU A 33 17.04 4.28 2.28
CA LEU A 33 17.49 4.57 3.64
C LEU A 33 17.32 3.34 4.56
N CYS A 34 16.16 2.68 4.49
CA CYS A 34 15.89 1.46 5.24
C CYS A 34 16.81 0.31 4.82
N ALA A 35 17.02 0.10 3.52
CA ALA A 35 17.93 -0.92 3.01
C ALA A 35 19.37 -0.70 3.51
N TRP A 36 19.83 0.55 3.52
CA TRP A 36 21.15 0.90 4.03
C TRP A 36 21.28 0.62 5.53
N LEU A 37 20.27 1.01 6.32
CA LEU A 37 20.26 0.82 7.77
C LEU A 37 20.20 -0.66 8.17
N VAL A 38 19.39 -1.45 7.45
CA VAL A 38 19.25 -2.89 7.66
C VAL A 38 20.53 -3.65 7.33
N SER A 39 21.34 -3.16 6.37
CA SER A 39 22.61 -3.81 5.98
C SER A 39 23.65 -3.88 7.11
N PHE A 40 23.51 -3.08 8.18
CA PHE A 40 24.39 -3.14 9.35
C PHE A 40 23.89 -4.08 10.46
N ALA A 41 22.65 -4.56 10.37
CA ALA A 41 21.99 -5.28 11.44
C ALA A 41 21.08 -6.39 10.90
N GLU A 42 21.69 -7.51 10.49
CA GLU A 42 20.96 -8.71 10.01
C GLU A 42 20.00 -9.27 11.07
N LEU A 43 20.30 -9.11 12.35
CA LEU A 43 19.41 -9.56 13.44
C LEU A 43 18.14 -8.69 13.58
N LEU A 44 18.15 -7.46 13.08
CA LEU A 44 17.00 -6.55 13.12
C LEU A 44 16.05 -6.73 11.93
N LEU A 45 16.46 -7.47 10.89
CA LEU A 45 15.62 -7.81 9.73
C LEU A 45 14.24 -8.39 10.10
N PRO A 46 14.16 -9.49 10.89
CA PRO A 46 12.86 -10.09 11.19
C PRO A 46 11.99 -9.15 12.04
N LEU A 47 12.60 -8.35 12.92
CA LEU A 47 11.89 -7.40 13.75
C LEU A 47 11.32 -6.24 12.92
N SER A 48 12.10 -5.70 11.98
CA SER A 48 11.65 -4.61 11.11
C SER A 48 10.59 -5.06 10.11
N LEU A 49 10.71 -6.28 9.57
CA LEU A 49 9.68 -6.90 8.73
C LEU A 49 8.39 -7.14 9.51
N ALA A 50 8.47 -7.63 10.75
CA ALA A 50 7.30 -7.81 11.60
C ALA A 50 6.61 -6.48 11.92
N LEU A 51 7.40 -5.42 12.19
CA LEU A 51 6.86 -4.07 12.43
C LEU A 51 6.18 -3.51 11.18
N ALA A 52 6.80 -3.65 10.00
CA ALA A 52 6.25 -3.21 8.73
C ALA A 52 4.93 -3.95 8.39
N ALA A 53 4.90 -5.27 8.59
CA ALA A 53 3.69 -6.07 8.44
C ALA A 53 2.57 -5.60 9.39
N GLY A 54 2.91 -5.33 10.66
CA GLY A 54 1.97 -4.81 11.65
C GLY A 54 1.38 -3.44 11.27
N ALA A 55 2.22 -2.52 10.78
CA ALA A 55 1.78 -1.21 10.31
C ALA A 55 0.79 -1.33 9.13
N MET A 56 1.08 -2.21 8.17
CA MET A 56 0.20 -2.46 7.03
C MET A 56 -1.15 -3.07 7.47
N LEU A 57 -1.15 -4.01 8.43
CA LEU A 57 -2.39 -4.58 8.96
C LEU A 57 -3.27 -3.55 9.66
N LEU A 58 -2.67 -2.60 10.40
CA LEU A 58 -3.42 -1.52 11.03
C LEU A 58 -4.06 -0.59 10.00
N VAL A 59 -3.30 -0.13 8.99
CA VAL A 59 -3.82 0.72 7.92
C VAL A 59 -4.95 0.03 7.16
N VAL A 60 -4.77 -1.25 6.81
CA VAL A 60 -5.81 -2.02 6.14
C VAL A 60 -7.08 -2.12 7.00
N SER A 61 -6.92 -2.41 8.29
CA SER A 61 -8.06 -2.61 9.19
C SER A 61 -8.81 -1.32 9.49
N HIS A 62 -8.09 -0.21 9.70
CA HIS A 62 -8.68 1.06 10.10
C HIS A 62 -9.14 1.94 8.93
N GLU A 63 -8.58 1.73 7.74
CA GLU A 63 -8.83 2.60 6.59
C GLU A 63 -9.46 1.80 5.44
N VAL A 64 -8.79 0.75 4.96
CA VAL A 64 -9.22 0.01 3.75
C VAL A 64 -10.53 -0.77 3.96
N ILE A 65 -10.66 -1.48 5.09
CA ILE A 65 -11.88 -2.26 5.41
C ILE A 65 -13.10 -1.33 5.59
N PRO A 66 -13.08 -0.30 6.46
CA PRO A 66 -14.24 0.57 6.62
C PRO A 66 -14.56 1.39 5.35
N GLU A 67 -13.55 1.87 4.61
CA GLU A 67 -13.77 2.58 3.34
C GLU A 67 -14.45 1.68 2.29
N SER A 68 -14.04 0.41 2.23
CA SER A 68 -14.65 -0.60 1.37
C SER A 68 -16.13 -0.86 1.68
N ARG A 69 -16.52 -0.77 2.95
CA ARG A 69 -17.91 -1.00 3.44
C ARG A 69 -18.78 0.26 3.34
N ARG A 70 -18.16 1.45 3.24
CA ARG A 70 -18.83 2.76 3.20
C ARG A 70 -19.74 2.98 1.98
N ASN A 71 -19.56 2.21 0.90
CA ASN A 71 -20.36 2.29 -0.33
C ASN A 71 -21.53 1.29 -0.38
N GLY A 72 -21.87 0.60 0.73
CA GLY A 72 -23.05 -0.29 0.83
C GLY A 72 -22.95 -1.62 0.08
N HIS A 73 -21.81 -1.93 -0.53
CA HIS A 73 -21.55 -3.14 -1.32
C HIS A 73 -20.58 -4.10 -0.64
N ASP A 74 -20.87 -4.43 0.63
CA ASP A 74 -20.02 -5.23 1.51
C ASP A 74 -19.47 -6.52 0.90
N LYS A 75 -20.31 -7.20 0.09
CA LYS A 75 -19.94 -8.45 -0.58
C LYS A 75 -18.96 -8.23 -1.72
N LEU A 76 -19.15 -7.19 -2.55
CA LEU A 76 -18.26 -6.89 -3.68
C LEU A 76 -16.90 -6.40 -3.21
N ALA A 77 -16.86 -5.59 -2.14
CA ALA A 77 -15.60 -5.10 -1.60
C ALA A 77 -14.78 -6.23 -0.96
N SER A 78 -15.43 -7.13 -0.21
CA SER A 78 -14.80 -8.33 0.34
C SER A 78 -14.32 -9.30 -0.75
N LEU A 79 -15.11 -9.45 -1.83
CA LEU A 79 -14.74 -10.28 -2.97
C LEU A 79 -13.53 -9.70 -3.72
N GLY A 80 -13.48 -8.37 -3.90
CA GLY A 80 -12.33 -7.68 -4.49
C GLY A 80 -11.05 -7.85 -3.65
N LEU A 81 -11.16 -7.76 -2.32
CA LEU A 81 -10.05 -8.04 -1.40
C LEU A 81 -9.54 -9.49 -1.54
N LEU A 82 -10.46 -10.46 -1.55
CA LEU A 82 -10.14 -11.89 -1.70
C LEU A 82 -9.47 -12.19 -3.04
N ILE A 83 -9.99 -11.64 -4.13
CA ILE A 83 -9.41 -11.81 -5.48
C ILE A 83 -8.01 -11.19 -5.52
N GLY A 84 -7.83 -9.98 -4.99
CA GLY A 84 -6.53 -9.32 -4.92
C GLY A 84 -5.51 -10.11 -4.09
N PHE A 85 -5.93 -10.65 -2.94
CA PHE A 85 -5.10 -11.50 -2.10
C PHE A 85 -4.70 -12.80 -2.81
N CYS A 86 -5.64 -13.44 -3.50
CA CYS A 86 -5.36 -14.65 -4.27
C CYS A 86 -4.39 -14.37 -5.42
N LEU A 87 -4.58 -13.25 -6.15
CA LEU A 87 -3.67 -12.82 -7.20
C LEU A 87 -2.26 -12.56 -6.66
N MET A 88 -2.15 -11.90 -5.50
CA MET A 88 -0.87 -11.69 -4.83
C MET A 88 -0.19 -13.02 -4.49
N MET A 89 -0.90 -13.98 -3.89
CA MET A 89 -0.33 -15.30 -3.57
C MET A 89 0.11 -16.06 -4.83
N VAL A 90 -0.64 -15.96 -5.93
CA VAL A 90 -0.26 -16.57 -7.21
C VAL A 90 1.00 -15.90 -7.77
N MET A 91 1.10 -14.58 -7.72
CA MET A 91 2.31 -13.87 -8.15
C MET A 91 3.51 -14.20 -7.29
N ASP A 92 3.36 -14.28 -5.96
CA ASP A 92 4.42 -14.71 -5.04
C ASP A 92 4.89 -16.12 -5.37
N THR A 93 3.97 -17.06 -5.53
CA THR A 93 4.29 -18.46 -5.87
C THR A 93 4.90 -18.61 -7.27
N ALA A 94 4.52 -17.75 -8.22
CA ALA A 94 5.01 -17.79 -9.59
C ALA A 94 6.36 -17.08 -9.79
N LEU A 95 6.69 -16.09 -8.94
CA LEU A 95 7.98 -15.40 -8.92
C LEU A 95 8.98 -16.02 -7.92
N ALA A 96 8.53 -16.85 -6.97
CA ALA A 96 9.36 -17.64 -6.08
C ALA A 96 10.09 -18.78 -6.81
#